data_AF-A0A924SUG1-F1
#
_entry.id   AF-A0A924SUG1-F1
#
_cell.length_a   1.000
_cell.length_b   1.000
_cell.length_c   1.000
_cell.angle_alpha   90.00
_cell.angle_beta   90.00
_cell.angle_gamma   90.00
#
_symmetry.space_group_name_H-M   'P 1'
#
loop_
_entity.id
_entity.type
_entity.pdbx_description
1 polymer ?
#
loop_
_entity_poly.entity_id
_entity_poly.type
_entity_poly.pdbx_seq_one_letter_code
_entity_poly.pdbx_strand_id
1 'polypeptide(L)'
;MPPLKNLSVILCTLLGLAVASSQSSAAQGKPTANSSEIKVTLFEQPCLLSGPVDRSILTAIHSISPEKIPVLQSPEQLKKALETLRGVQGLPAAVDQYKEHLKKRMMALIAFQDSIGAARKKANIDLFLANVREHVFESKVKDFETQARKISEKTSTPWSGAFVDQLKTLYESVVQPHPEEEFHRAIQISNIHYTCAFDDGGEKGPNSVSTEE
;
A
#
# COMPACT_ATOMS: atom_id res chain seq x y z
N MET A 1 -45.42 20.57 -7.88
CA MET A 1 -44.74 21.82 -8.28
C MET A 1 -43.66 21.46 -9.31
N PRO A 2 -43.76 21.93 -10.55
CA PRO A 2 -42.79 21.69 -11.62
C PRO A 2 -41.77 22.87 -11.67
N PRO A 3 -40.87 23.04 -12.68
CA PRO A 3 -39.42 22.99 -12.47
C PRO A 3 -38.67 24.29 -12.87
N LEU A 4 -37.43 24.47 -12.43
CA LEU A 4 -36.47 25.43 -12.98
C LEU A 4 -35.24 24.61 -13.44
N LYS A 5 -34.99 24.34 -14.72
CA LYS A 5 -34.57 25.20 -15.86
C LYS A 5 -33.29 26.01 -15.60
N ASN A 6 -32.37 25.87 -16.56
CA ASN A 6 -31.31 26.80 -16.97
C ASN A 6 -30.00 26.76 -16.15
N LEU A 7 -28.79 26.96 -16.69
CA LEU A 7 -28.38 27.51 -17.97
C LEU A 7 -26.94 27.04 -18.30
N SER A 8 -26.69 26.89 -19.60
CA SER A 8 -25.40 26.79 -20.29
C SER A 8 -24.45 27.95 -19.99
N VAL A 9 -23.14 27.71 -19.84
CA VAL A 9 -22.09 28.62 -20.36
C VAL A 9 -20.88 27.79 -20.81
N ILE A 10 -20.69 27.79 -22.13
CA ILE A 10 -19.47 27.45 -22.86
C ILE A 10 -18.50 28.63 -22.68
N LEU A 11 -17.24 28.38 -22.32
CA LEU A 11 -16.18 29.38 -22.48
C LEU A 11 -14.96 28.76 -23.16
N CYS A 12 -14.87 29.01 -24.46
CA CYS A 12 -13.66 28.93 -25.26
C CYS A 12 -12.60 29.88 -24.71
N THR A 13 -11.35 29.43 -24.63
CA THR A 13 -10.22 30.37 -24.76
C THR A 13 -9.11 29.71 -25.57
N LEU A 14 -8.92 30.29 -26.75
CA LEU A 14 -7.94 29.96 -27.78
C LEU A 14 -6.59 30.61 -27.48
N LEU A 15 -5.55 29.92 -27.95
CA LEU A 15 -4.28 30.39 -28.54
C LEU A 15 -3.46 31.49 -27.84
N GLY A 16 -2.23 31.08 -27.50
CA GLY A 16 -1.05 31.94 -27.52
C GLY A 16 0.18 31.12 -27.93
N LEU A 17 0.54 31.13 -29.21
CA LEU A 17 1.85 30.69 -29.70
C LEU A 17 2.89 31.75 -29.33
N ALA A 18 3.99 31.33 -28.70
CA ALA A 18 5.27 32.03 -28.80
C ALA A 18 6.38 30.98 -28.93
N VAL A 19 6.88 30.84 -30.15
CA VAL A 19 8.09 30.08 -30.50
C VAL A 19 9.28 30.96 -30.18
N ALA A 20 10.14 30.53 -29.26
CA ALA A 20 11.48 31.08 -29.08
C ALA A 20 12.49 29.93 -29.13
N SER A 21 13.08 29.76 -30.32
CA SER A 21 14.17 28.84 -30.60
C SER A 21 15.46 29.43 -30.04
N SER A 22 16.01 28.83 -28.99
CA SER A 22 17.37 29.10 -28.53
C SER A 22 18.13 27.77 -28.47
N GLN A 23 18.82 27.46 -29.56
CA GLN A 23 19.83 26.41 -29.60
C GLN A 23 21.06 26.92 -28.83
N SER A 24 21.30 26.33 -27.66
CA SER A 24 22.61 26.37 -27.02
C SER A 24 23.03 24.94 -26.74
N SER A 25 23.79 24.38 -27.68
CA SER A 25 24.49 23.11 -27.52
C SER A 25 25.70 23.33 -26.61
N ALA A 26 25.47 23.36 -25.30
CA ALA A 26 26.50 23.08 -24.32
C ALA A 26 26.53 21.57 -24.11
N ALA A 27 27.64 20.94 -24.46
CA ALA A 27 27.95 19.55 -24.11
C ALA A 27 27.97 19.43 -22.57
N GLN A 28 26.80 19.17 -21.98
CA GLN A 28 26.66 18.77 -20.59
C GLN A 28 27.20 17.35 -20.49
N GLY A 29 28.40 17.21 -19.92
CA GLY A 29 28.80 15.96 -19.29
C GLY A 29 27.69 15.57 -18.33
N LYS A 30 26.92 14.55 -18.71
CA LYS A 30 25.82 14.02 -17.91
C LYS A 30 26.43 13.69 -16.55
N PRO A 31 26.02 14.33 -15.44
CA PRO A 31 26.45 13.87 -14.14
C PRO A 31 26.00 12.43 -14.06
N THR A 32 26.97 11.51 -13.95
CA THR A 32 26.71 10.11 -13.67
C THR A 32 26.00 10.12 -12.33
N ALA A 33 24.67 10.17 -12.35
CA ALA A 33 23.86 10.12 -11.15
C ALA A 33 24.28 8.82 -10.47
N ASN A 34 24.89 8.94 -9.29
CA ASN A 34 25.37 7.81 -8.51
C ASN A 34 24.14 6.97 -8.13
N SER A 35 23.75 6.04 -9.01
CA SER A 35 22.65 5.14 -8.69
C SER A 35 23.17 4.15 -7.68
N SER A 36 22.64 4.19 -6.46
CA SER A 36 22.91 3.11 -5.52
C SER A 36 22.06 1.91 -5.86
N GLU A 37 22.53 0.73 -5.45
CA GLU A 37 21.79 -0.52 -5.57
C GLU A 37 21.91 -1.35 -4.28
N ILE A 38 20.84 -2.11 -3.98
CA ILE A 38 20.82 -3.14 -2.94
C ILE A 38 20.09 -4.38 -3.44
N LYS A 39 20.51 -5.54 -2.91
CA LYS A 39 19.78 -6.80 -3.07
C LYS A 39 18.83 -6.96 -1.89
N VAL A 40 17.57 -7.22 -2.18
CA VAL A 40 16.48 -7.33 -1.19
C VAL A 40 15.56 -8.48 -1.57
N THR A 41 14.65 -8.82 -0.67
CA THR A 41 13.50 -9.66 -1.00
C THR A 41 12.28 -8.76 -1.00
N LEU A 42 11.58 -8.65 -2.12
CA LEU A 42 10.30 -7.94 -2.27
C LEU A 42 9.29 -8.94 -2.81
N PHE A 43 8.06 -8.94 -2.29
CA PHE A 43 6.99 -9.84 -2.78
C PHE A 43 7.40 -11.33 -2.81
N GLU A 44 8.10 -11.76 -1.76
CA GLU A 44 8.61 -13.14 -1.62
C GLU A 44 9.63 -13.56 -2.69
N GLN A 45 10.16 -12.60 -3.44
CA GLN A 45 11.13 -12.83 -4.53
C GLN A 45 12.43 -12.06 -4.30
N PRO A 46 13.57 -12.62 -4.71
CA PRO A 46 14.84 -11.89 -4.71
C PRO A 46 14.79 -10.78 -5.77
N CYS A 47 15.03 -9.54 -5.35
CA CYS A 47 14.98 -8.38 -6.23
C CYS A 47 16.20 -7.47 -6.04
N LEU A 48 16.59 -6.79 -7.11
CA LEU A 48 17.53 -5.68 -7.07
C LEU A 48 16.72 -4.38 -6.96
N LEU A 49 16.98 -3.55 -5.96
CA LEU A 49 16.37 -2.23 -5.79
C LEU A 49 17.43 -1.16 -6.06
N SER A 50 17.17 -0.23 -6.99
CA SER A 50 18.11 0.79 -7.42
C SER A 50 17.44 2.14 -7.69
N GLY A 51 18.19 3.24 -7.61
CA GLY A 51 17.65 4.57 -7.85
C GLY A 51 18.61 5.72 -7.50
N PRO A 52 18.18 6.98 -7.66
CA PRO A 52 19.01 8.18 -7.45
C PRO A 52 19.10 8.58 -5.97
N VAL A 53 19.11 7.61 -5.06
CA VAL A 53 19.21 7.82 -3.61
C VAL A 53 20.29 6.91 -3.04
N ASP A 54 20.81 7.26 -1.86
CA ASP A 54 21.88 6.48 -1.24
C ASP A 54 21.41 5.10 -0.78
N ARG A 55 22.36 4.18 -0.64
CA ARG A 55 22.13 2.81 -0.15
C ARG A 55 21.38 2.75 1.18
N SER A 56 21.62 3.72 2.07
CA SER A 56 20.91 3.84 3.36
C SER A 56 19.42 4.13 3.17
N ILE A 57 19.08 5.03 2.23
CA ILE A 57 17.69 5.36 1.88
C ILE A 57 17.02 4.15 1.22
N LEU A 58 17.69 3.48 0.26
CA LEU A 58 17.14 2.25 -0.34
C LEU A 58 16.83 1.18 0.72
N THR A 59 17.71 1.04 1.72
CA THR A 59 17.50 0.11 2.85
C THR A 59 16.32 0.55 3.72
N ALA A 60 16.17 1.85 3.97
CA ALA A 60 15.02 2.40 4.70
C ALA A 60 13.70 2.18 3.94
N ILE A 61 13.70 2.33 2.62
CA ILE A 61 12.53 2.03 1.76
C ILE A 61 12.18 0.54 1.84
N HIS A 62 13.17 -0.34 1.78
CA HIS A 62 12.94 -1.78 1.96
C HIS A 62 12.44 -2.14 3.36
N SER A 63 12.79 -1.39 4.40
CA SER A 63 12.31 -1.68 5.76
C SER A 63 10.80 -1.45 5.94
N ILE A 64 10.16 -0.73 5.02
CA ILE A 64 8.73 -0.39 5.05
C ILE A 64 7.95 -0.99 3.89
N SER A 65 8.54 -1.91 3.13
CA SER A 65 7.90 -2.58 2.01
C SER A 65 6.72 -3.47 2.45
N PRO A 66 5.79 -3.80 1.54
CA PRO A 66 4.60 -4.59 1.82
C PRO A 66 4.85 -5.88 2.61
N GLU A 67 5.90 -6.62 2.29
CA GLU A 67 6.23 -7.89 2.95
C GLU A 67 6.79 -7.72 4.38
N LYS A 68 7.24 -6.51 4.75
CA LYS A 68 7.63 -6.19 6.12
C LYS A 68 6.42 -5.82 6.98
N ILE A 69 5.28 -5.58 6.36
CA ILE A 69 4.02 -5.28 7.04
C ILE A 69 3.38 -6.61 7.38
N PRO A 70 3.25 -6.94 8.68
CA PRO A 70 2.74 -8.22 9.07
C PRO A 70 1.26 -8.36 8.67
N VAL A 71 0.99 -9.24 7.70
CA VAL A 71 -0.36 -9.68 7.34
C VAL A 71 -0.80 -10.71 8.39
N LEU A 72 -1.86 -10.43 9.16
CA LEU A 72 -2.46 -11.35 10.14
C LEU A 72 -1.67 -11.58 11.45
N GLN A 73 -1.24 -10.50 12.09
CA GLN A 73 -0.53 -10.57 13.36
C GLN A 73 -1.35 -10.04 14.55
N SER A 74 -0.92 -10.38 15.77
CA SER A 74 -1.58 -9.94 17.00
C SER A 74 -1.54 -8.41 17.15
N PRO A 75 -2.38 -7.80 18.01
CA PRO A 75 -2.36 -6.35 18.22
C PRO A 75 -0.98 -5.82 18.63
N GLU A 76 -0.22 -6.61 19.40
CA GLU A 76 1.12 -6.28 19.87
C GLU A 76 2.12 -6.21 18.73
N GLN A 77 2.01 -7.14 17.79
CA GLN A 77 2.86 -7.20 16.61
C GLN A 77 2.58 -6.03 15.65
N LEU A 78 1.29 -5.67 15.45
CA LEU A 78 0.92 -4.47 14.69
C LEU A 78 1.43 -3.19 15.36
N LYS A 79 1.33 -3.09 16.68
CA LYS A 79 1.89 -1.97 17.46
C LYS A 79 3.41 -1.87 17.29
N LYS A 80 4.13 -3.00 17.36
CA LYS A 80 5.58 -3.04 17.13
C LYS A 80 5.94 -2.59 15.71
N ALA A 81 5.22 -3.07 14.70
CA ALA A 81 5.43 -2.65 13.31
C ALA A 81 5.17 -1.13 13.12
N LEU A 82 4.14 -0.59 13.78
CA LEU A 82 3.84 0.84 13.76
C LEU A 82 4.96 1.67 14.39
N GLU A 83 5.55 1.22 15.51
CA GLU A 83 6.71 1.89 16.12
C GLU A 83 7.94 1.86 15.22
N THR A 84 8.22 0.72 14.57
CA THR A 84 9.29 0.64 13.56
C THR A 84 9.05 1.64 12.43
N LEU A 85 7.82 1.70 11.91
CA LEU A 85 7.44 2.60 10.83
C LEU A 85 7.56 4.08 11.22
N ARG A 86 7.30 4.44 12.49
CA ARG A 86 7.49 5.79 13.02
C ARG A 86 8.96 6.20 13.08
N GLY A 87 9.86 5.24 13.30
CA GLY A 87 11.30 5.48 13.35
C GLY A 87 11.96 5.76 11.99
N VAL A 88 11.31 5.42 10.88
CA VAL A 88 11.88 5.59 9.53
C VAL A 88 11.75 7.05 9.07
N GLN A 89 12.89 7.66 8.74
CA GLN A 89 13.02 9.07 8.33
C GLN A 89 13.92 9.22 7.11
N GLY A 90 13.93 10.41 6.49
CA GLY A 90 14.80 10.72 5.35
C GLY A 90 14.36 10.07 4.02
N LEU A 91 13.08 9.71 3.91
CA LEU A 91 12.53 9.10 2.70
C LEU A 91 12.22 10.15 1.62
N PRO A 92 12.26 9.78 0.33
CA PRO A 92 11.68 10.60 -0.73
C PRO A 92 10.21 10.92 -0.46
N ALA A 93 9.73 12.10 -0.85
CA ALA A 93 8.40 12.58 -0.49
C ALA A 93 7.26 11.61 -0.82
N ALA A 94 7.29 10.97 -2.00
CA ALA A 94 6.27 9.98 -2.39
C ALA A 94 6.30 8.72 -1.50
N VAL A 95 7.49 8.27 -1.09
CA VAL A 95 7.64 7.14 -0.17
C VAL A 95 7.27 7.53 1.26
N ASP A 96 7.53 8.77 1.66
CA ASP A 96 7.09 9.29 2.95
C ASP A 96 5.56 9.36 3.03
N GLN A 97 4.89 9.78 1.95
CA GLN A 97 3.43 9.72 1.85
C GLN A 97 2.89 8.28 1.95
N TYR A 98 3.53 7.33 1.27
CA TYR A 98 3.22 5.91 1.41
C TYR A 98 3.35 5.43 2.86
N LYS A 99 4.44 5.80 3.55
CA LYS A 99 4.65 5.50 4.97
C LYS A 99 3.49 6.04 5.83
N GLU A 100 3.00 7.25 5.57
CA GLU A 100 1.84 7.81 6.29
C GLU A 100 0.53 7.06 6.01
N HIS A 101 0.28 6.65 4.76
CA HIS A 101 -0.86 5.79 4.43
C HIS A 101 -0.80 4.46 5.17
N LEU A 102 0.41 3.87 5.23
CA LEU A 102 0.64 2.63 5.92
C LEU A 102 0.45 2.76 7.45
N LYS A 103 0.92 3.84 8.08
CA LYS A 103 0.65 4.12 9.51
C LYS A 103 -0.85 4.15 9.80
N LYS A 104 -1.61 4.88 8.99
CA LYS A 104 -3.07 4.96 9.11
C LYS A 104 -3.73 3.59 8.96
N ARG A 105 -3.28 2.76 8.01
CA ARG A 105 -3.76 1.39 7.83
C ARG A 105 -3.46 0.51 9.05
N MET A 106 -2.24 0.57 9.59
CA MET A 106 -1.88 -0.19 10.80
C MET A 106 -2.73 0.21 12.01
N MET A 107 -2.98 1.51 12.20
CA MET A 107 -3.87 2.00 13.26
C MET A 107 -5.29 1.46 13.09
N ALA A 108 -5.82 1.46 11.87
CA ALA A 108 -7.13 0.88 11.56
C ALA A 108 -7.19 -0.62 11.89
N LEU A 109 -6.16 -1.39 11.55
CA LEU A 109 -6.09 -2.82 11.85
C LEU A 109 -6.01 -3.10 13.36
N ILE A 110 -5.27 -2.28 14.12
CA ILE A 110 -5.23 -2.35 15.59
C ILE A 110 -6.63 -2.09 16.16
N ALA A 111 -7.29 -1.01 15.71
CA ALA A 111 -8.63 -0.66 16.15
C ALA A 111 -9.64 -1.77 15.82
N PHE A 112 -9.54 -2.39 14.64
CA PHE A 112 -10.36 -3.54 14.28
C PHE A 112 -10.19 -4.69 15.28
N GLN A 113 -8.95 -5.11 15.56
CA GLN A 113 -8.69 -6.23 16.47
C GLN A 113 -9.13 -5.95 17.90
N ASP A 114 -8.84 -4.76 18.42
CA ASP A 114 -9.26 -4.33 19.76
C ASP A 114 -10.80 -4.28 19.85
N SER A 115 -11.47 -3.85 18.76
CA SER A 115 -12.93 -3.76 18.68
C SER A 115 -13.61 -5.12 18.63
N ILE A 116 -13.04 -6.12 17.94
CA ILE A 116 -13.56 -7.49 17.96
C ILE A 116 -13.57 -8.02 19.40
N GLY A 117 -12.49 -7.80 20.16
CA GLY A 117 -12.39 -8.22 21.56
C GLY A 117 -13.45 -7.57 22.46
N ALA A 118 -13.67 -6.27 22.32
CA ALA A 118 -14.66 -5.53 23.10
C ALA A 118 -16.11 -5.90 22.71
N ALA A 119 -16.38 -6.02 21.42
CA ALA A 119 -17.71 -6.30 20.88
C ALA A 119 -18.14 -7.75 21.12
N ARG A 120 -17.21 -8.71 21.04
CA ARG A 120 -17.46 -10.12 21.40
C ARG A 120 -17.93 -10.27 22.84
N LYS A 121 -17.29 -9.57 23.79
CA LYS A 121 -17.66 -9.62 25.22
C LYS A 121 -19.09 -9.12 25.49
N LYS A 122 -19.59 -8.19 24.67
CA LYS A 122 -20.93 -7.61 24.82
C LYS A 122 -21.95 -8.11 23.79
N ALA A 123 -21.54 -9.03 22.91
CA ALA A 123 -22.31 -9.48 21.76
C ALA A 123 -22.96 -8.33 20.95
N ASN A 124 -22.23 -7.22 20.75
CA ASN A 124 -22.81 -5.98 20.23
C ASN A 124 -22.02 -5.46 19.01
N ILE A 125 -22.64 -5.52 17.83
CA ILE A 125 -22.06 -5.02 16.57
C ILE A 125 -21.96 -3.50 16.53
N ASP A 126 -22.86 -2.76 17.17
CA ASP A 126 -22.80 -1.29 17.26
C ASP A 126 -21.54 -0.81 17.97
N LEU A 127 -21.12 -1.54 19.01
CA LEU A 127 -19.88 -1.23 19.71
C LEU A 127 -18.66 -1.40 18.79
N PHE A 128 -18.65 -2.46 17.97
CA PHE A 128 -17.60 -2.63 16.97
C PHE A 128 -17.62 -1.48 15.95
N LEU A 129 -18.79 -1.16 15.40
CA LEU A 129 -18.95 -0.10 14.40
C LEU A 129 -18.50 1.26 14.93
N ALA A 130 -18.91 1.63 16.14
CA ALA A 130 -18.53 2.88 16.77
C ALA A 130 -17.01 3.03 16.92
N ASN A 131 -16.33 1.96 17.32
CA ASN A 131 -14.89 1.99 17.57
C ASN A 131 -14.04 2.02 16.29
N VAL A 132 -14.50 1.43 15.19
CA VAL A 132 -13.72 1.40 13.94
C VAL A 132 -14.05 2.55 12.99
N ARG A 133 -15.12 3.31 13.27
CA ARG A 133 -15.70 4.35 12.40
C ARG A 133 -14.70 5.40 11.95
N GLU A 134 -13.85 5.87 12.85
CA GLU A 134 -12.89 6.95 12.58
C GLU A 134 -11.80 6.58 11.56
N HIS A 135 -11.64 5.28 11.29
CA HIS A 135 -10.64 4.76 10.37
C HIS A 135 -11.22 4.41 8.99
N VAL A 136 -12.54 4.41 8.85
CA VAL A 136 -13.23 4.17 7.58
C VAL A 136 -13.24 5.46 6.78
N PHE A 137 -13.04 5.36 5.46
CA PHE A 137 -13.22 6.53 4.60
C PHE A 137 -14.60 7.14 4.79
N GLU A 138 -14.66 8.45 5.01
CA GLU A 138 -15.91 9.16 5.34
C GLU A 138 -17.03 8.85 4.32
N SER A 139 -16.67 8.83 3.03
CA SER A 139 -17.59 8.51 1.93
C SER A 139 -18.09 7.06 1.92
N LYS A 140 -17.49 6.16 2.70
CA LYS A 140 -17.81 4.73 2.79
C LYS A 140 -18.45 4.32 4.12
N VAL A 141 -18.46 5.19 5.14
CA VAL A 141 -18.95 4.87 6.49
C VAL A 141 -20.36 4.25 6.48
N LYS A 142 -21.31 4.89 5.79
CA LYS A 142 -22.71 4.42 5.77
C LYS A 142 -22.87 3.06 5.10
N ASP A 143 -22.17 2.85 3.99
CA ASP A 143 -22.20 1.59 3.25
C ASP A 143 -21.55 0.47 4.08
N PHE A 144 -20.40 0.75 4.68
CA PHE A 144 -19.72 -0.16 5.61
C PHE A 144 -20.62 -0.58 6.78
N GLU A 145 -21.22 0.36 7.50
CA GLU A 145 -22.10 0.08 8.64
C GLU A 145 -23.30 -0.78 8.22
N THR A 146 -23.89 -0.49 7.06
CA THR A 146 -25.02 -1.25 6.51
C THR A 146 -24.62 -2.69 6.19
N GLN A 147 -23.49 -2.89 5.50
CA GLN A 147 -23.02 -4.22 5.13
C GLN A 147 -22.61 -5.03 6.35
N ALA A 148 -21.92 -4.43 7.31
CA ALA A 148 -21.52 -5.08 8.56
C ALA A 148 -22.72 -5.58 9.38
N ARG A 149 -23.79 -4.78 9.48
CA ARG A 149 -25.05 -5.20 10.12
C ARG A 149 -25.70 -6.36 9.37
N LYS A 150 -25.76 -6.28 8.04
CA LYS A 150 -26.29 -7.35 7.19
C LYS A 150 -25.52 -8.67 7.37
N ILE A 151 -24.20 -8.61 7.53
CA ILE A 151 -23.37 -9.78 7.84
C ILE A 151 -23.74 -10.33 9.23
N SER A 152 -23.93 -9.45 10.22
CA SER A 152 -24.34 -9.84 11.58
C SER A 152 -25.70 -10.51 11.63
N GLU A 153 -26.68 -10.04 10.86
CA GLU A 153 -28.03 -10.60 10.80
C GLU A 153 -28.07 -11.98 10.14
N LYS A 154 -27.20 -12.21 9.16
CA LYS A 154 -27.11 -13.48 8.42
C LYS A 154 -26.32 -14.57 9.15
N THR A 155 -25.53 -14.20 10.15
CA THR A 155 -24.63 -15.12 10.84
C THR A 155 -25.31 -15.74 12.04
N SER A 156 -25.43 -17.07 12.04
CA SER A 156 -26.02 -17.82 13.17
C SER A 156 -25.14 -17.86 14.42
N THR A 157 -23.83 -17.65 14.26
CA THR A 157 -22.83 -17.65 15.33
C THR A 157 -22.06 -16.32 15.36
N PRO A 158 -22.56 -15.30 16.08
CA PRO A 158 -21.87 -14.03 16.23
C PRO A 158 -20.44 -14.23 16.71
N TRP A 159 -19.49 -13.49 16.13
CA TRP A 159 -18.06 -13.50 16.51
C TRP A 159 -17.32 -14.82 16.29
N SER A 160 -17.90 -15.75 15.51
CA SER A 160 -17.17 -16.89 14.95
C SER A 160 -16.03 -16.42 14.04
N GLY A 161 -15.06 -17.30 13.76
CA GLY A 161 -13.95 -17.00 12.85
C GLY A 161 -14.45 -16.51 11.49
N ALA A 162 -15.38 -17.24 10.88
CA ALA A 162 -15.97 -16.88 9.60
C ALA A 162 -16.66 -15.50 9.60
N PHE A 163 -17.36 -15.15 10.68
CA PHE A 163 -17.96 -13.82 10.82
C PHE A 163 -16.90 -12.71 10.91
N VAL A 164 -15.87 -12.93 11.72
CA VAL A 164 -14.75 -11.98 11.87
C VAL A 164 -14.00 -11.81 10.54
N ASP A 165 -13.79 -12.89 9.80
CA ASP A 165 -13.12 -12.86 8.50
C ASP A 165 -13.94 -12.06 7.47
N GLN A 166 -15.27 -12.24 7.42
CA GLN A 166 -16.14 -11.44 6.55
C GLN A 166 -16.12 -9.95 6.91
N LEU A 167 -16.19 -9.63 8.20
CA LEU A 167 -16.05 -8.24 8.66
C LEU A 167 -14.67 -7.66 8.31
N LYS A 168 -13.62 -8.46 8.42
CA LYS A 168 -12.25 -8.06 8.09
C LYS A 168 -12.12 -7.74 6.61
N THR A 169 -12.56 -8.64 5.73
CA THR A 169 -12.54 -8.40 4.28
C THR A 169 -13.32 -7.15 3.91
N LEU A 170 -14.51 -6.96 4.50
CA LEU A 170 -15.30 -5.75 4.29
C LEU A 170 -14.55 -4.50 4.78
N TYR A 171 -13.98 -4.55 5.98
CA TYR A 171 -13.25 -3.44 6.58
C TYR A 171 -12.00 -3.06 5.77
N GLU A 172 -11.20 -4.04 5.34
CA GLU A 172 -10.01 -3.85 4.51
C GLU A 172 -10.29 -3.16 3.17
N SER A 173 -11.54 -3.22 2.68
CA SER A 173 -11.98 -2.56 1.44
C SER A 173 -12.40 -1.09 1.62
N VAL A 174 -12.64 -0.64 2.86
CA VAL A 174 -13.14 0.72 3.17
C VAL A 174 -12.17 1.56 4.00
N VAL A 175 -11.00 1.02 4.32
CA VAL A 175 -9.86 1.73 4.93
C VAL A 175 -8.81 2.06 3.86
N GLN A 176 -7.68 2.64 4.29
CA GLN A 176 -6.56 3.04 3.42
C GLN A 176 -6.22 2.01 2.32
N PRO A 177 -5.77 2.44 1.13
CA PRO A 177 -5.54 1.56 -0.02
C PRO A 177 -4.59 0.40 0.27
N HIS A 178 -4.59 -0.60 -0.62
CA HIS A 178 -3.71 -1.76 -0.46
C HIS A 178 -2.23 -1.33 -0.45
N PRO A 179 -1.42 -1.75 0.54
CA PRO A 179 -0.04 -1.27 0.67
C PRO A 179 0.84 -1.55 -0.54
N GLU A 180 0.58 -2.64 -1.25
CA GLU A 180 1.36 -3.04 -2.42
C GLU A 180 1.23 -2.05 -3.58
N GLU A 181 0.01 -1.73 -3.98
CA GLU A 181 -0.25 -0.79 -5.08
C GLU A 181 0.33 0.60 -4.79
N GLU A 182 0.19 1.08 -3.55
CA GLU A 182 0.72 2.38 -3.13
C GLU A 182 2.26 2.36 -3.05
N PHE A 183 2.86 1.24 -2.66
CA PHE A 183 4.31 1.08 -2.68
C PHE A 183 4.86 1.16 -4.11
N HIS A 184 4.26 0.42 -5.06
CA HIS A 184 4.65 0.48 -6.47
C HIS A 184 4.53 1.89 -7.05
N ARG A 185 3.47 2.61 -6.70
CA ARG A 185 3.30 4.01 -7.10
C ARG A 185 4.39 4.90 -6.51
N ALA A 186 4.68 4.76 -5.23
CA ALA A 186 5.63 5.61 -4.52
C ALA A 186 7.07 5.44 -5.01
N ILE A 187 7.52 4.20 -5.26
CA ILE A 187 8.86 3.93 -5.81
C ILE A 187 8.98 4.46 -7.24
N GLN A 188 7.95 4.28 -8.08
CA GLN A 188 7.94 4.80 -9.45
C GLN A 188 8.05 6.34 -9.48
N ILE A 189 7.27 7.06 -8.67
CA ILE A 189 7.33 8.53 -8.56
C ILE A 189 8.72 8.98 -8.08
N SER A 190 9.39 8.17 -7.26
CA SER A 190 10.72 8.48 -6.73
C SER A 190 11.86 8.11 -7.67
N ASN A 191 11.58 7.67 -8.91
CA ASN A 191 12.55 7.11 -9.86
C ASN A 191 13.39 5.96 -9.26
N ILE A 192 12.76 5.17 -8.38
CA ILE A 192 13.33 3.96 -7.82
C ILE A 192 12.74 2.78 -8.58
N HIS A 193 13.60 1.88 -9.00
CA HIS A 193 13.27 0.71 -9.78
C HIS A 193 13.61 -0.53 -8.99
N TYR A 194 12.80 -1.57 -9.16
CA TYR A 194 13.16 -2.90 -8.70
C TYR A 194 13.01 -3.90 -9.84
N THR A 195 13.89 -4.88 -9.87
CA THR A 195 13.84 -6.01 -10.81
C THR A 195 13.96 -7.28 -10.01
N CYS A 196 12.92 -8.11 -10.04
CA CYS A 196 12.91 -9.39 -9.36
C CYS A 196 13.42 -10.47 -10.32
N ALA A 197 14.37 -11.27 -9.85
CA ALA A 197 14.82 -12.44 -10.59
C ALA A 197 13.82 -13.57 -10.32
N PHE A 198 13.21 -14.08 -11.40
CA PHE A 198 12.60 -15.39 -11.37
C PHE A 198 13.76 -16.37 -11.47
N ASP A 199 13.93 -17.21 -10.45
CA ASP A 199 14.84 -18.34 -10.56
C ASP A 199 14.17 -19.31 -11.55
N ASP A 200 14.43 -19.10 -12.83
CA ASP A 200 14.01 -19.99 -13.91
C ASP A 200 14.75 -21.29 -13.66
N GLY A 201 14.11 -22.17 -12.88
CA GLY A 201 14.70 -23.37 -12.32
C GLY A 201 15.65 -24.03 -13.30
N GLY A 202 16.95 -23.81 -13.06
CA GLY A 202 18.00 -24.43 -13.83
C GLY A 202 17.93 -25.92 -13.57
N GLU A 203 17.14 -26.63 -14.37
CA GLU A 203 17.28 -28.05 -14.59
C GLU A 203 18.74 -28.26 -14.96
N LYS A 204 19.53 -28.64 -13.94
CA LYS A 204 20.80 -29.31 -14.15
C LYS A 204 20.45 -30.61 -14.85
N GLY A 205 20.43 -30.56 -16.19
CA GLY A 205 20.34 -31.74 -17.02
C GLY A 205 21.31 -32.78 -16.48
N PRO A 206 20.87 -34.03 -16.28
CA PRO A 206 21.73 -35.07 -15.76
C PRO A 206 22.92 -35.22 -16.70
N ASN A 207 24.12 -35.10 -16.12
CA ASN A 207 25.40 -35.37 -16.76
C ASN A 207 25.29 -36.58 -17.69
N SER A 208 25.55 -36.34 -18.98
CA SER A 208 25.92 -37.36 -19.93
C SER A 208 27.15 -38.10 -19.38
N VAL A 209 26.92 -39.30 -18.86
CA VAL A 209 27.96 -40.27 -18.55
C VAL A 209 28.53 -40.74 -19.88
N SER A 210 29.69 -40.19 -20.25
CA SER A 210 30.56 -40.78 -21.25
C SER A 210 31.30 -41.94 -20.57
N THR A 211 30.88 -43.18 -20.84
CA THR A 211 31.72 -44.35 -20.57
C THR A 211 32.37 -44.75 -21.90
N GLU A 212 33.65 -44.44 -22.03
CA GLU A 212 34.57 -45.16 -22.91
C GLU A 212 35.01 -46.46 -22.23
N GLU A 213 35.29 -47.46 -23.09
CA GLU A 213 35.76 -48.85 -22.86
C GLU A 213 34.71 -49.94 -22.60
#